data_AF-A0A1T5BK64-F1
#
_entry.id   AF-A0A1T5BK64-F1
#
_cell.length_a   1.000
_cell.length_b   1.000
_cell.length_c   1.000
_cell.angle_alpha   90.00
_cell.angle_beta   90.00
_cell.angle_gamma   90.00
#
_symmetry.space_group_name_H-M   'P 1'
#
loop_
_entity.id
_entity.type
_entity.pdbx_description
1 polymer ?
#
loop_
_entity_poly.entity_id
_entity_poly.type
_entity_poly.pdbx_seq_one_letter_code
_entity_poly.pdbx_strand_id
1 'polypeptide(L)'
;MTESTRSSRDLTGAMYFVVGRGTEGGVASYRLSVAGVSDSHWGDVSYVKQNSGYSIGTIQVDLGQRGTWPVGSIDGSGRKDAPSYVDAVITQSAAYAETHRLAFPENHAALRSDLLTHGNGKHDRPTLSFISNDTRTVVNEWASSVDGKKWIHANIDYPQVKNATEIATRMVDSAGERISEDHRLETVAILAKTANQFPSQLKRFQVALDQGGGYAEVLKTAEQIKENYDFYDGVKAADIARAYQSALNEYERGDALRRAEQKVADRNFDPSSQGADDDVREALHVIGGTSAVHSTHVSAVLRVGSHGAGVTALQSQLNELSTPSNDNLALQVDGHFGPATQAAIESFQRDHGMSVDGVAGPRTLDALANELASAREVSRMSLSDIRHPGVSLYTQALDGVRGIDEQRGRTTDQASCNLAGSLAVAACSERMHRIDHVVMSDDGARAYAVQGNINSPFKVHANVDVAQGVNTSLEQSGEAFVQATQQQAQQQPVQQQTQDTPGLQPSRHR
;
A
#
# COMPACT_ATOMS: atom_id res chain seq x y z
N MET A 1 25.25 0.72 8.08
CA MET A 1 26.19 0.92 6.96
C MET A 1 25.84 2.27 6.34
N THR A 2 26.80 3.17 6.17
CA THR A 2 26.59 4.46 5.50
C THR A 2 26.48 4.23 3.98
N GLU A 3 25.61 4.97 3.29
CA GLU A 3 25.26 4.76 1.87
C GLU A 3 26.46 4.82 0.91
N SER A 4 27.52 5.56 1.27
CA SER A 4 28.85 5.54 0.63
C SER A 4 29.49 4.15 0.44
N THR A 5 28.97 3.09 1.09
CA THR A 5 29.45 1.70 0.94
C THR A 5 28.54 0.76 0.14
N ARG A 6 27.39 1.23 -0.38
CA ARG A 6 26.55 0.39 -1.24
C ARG A 6 27.22 0.16 -2.59
N SER A 7 27.32 -1.10 -3.00
CA SER A 7 27.73 -1.43 -4.36
C SER A 7 26.75 -0.81 -5.37
N SER A 8 27.25 -0.40 -6.54
CA SER A 8 26.41 -0.01 -7.68
C SER A 8 25.31 -1.05 -7.99
N ARG A 9 25.60 -2.33 -7.73
CA ARG A 9 24.64 -3.43 -7.84
C ARG A 9 23.50 -3.35 -6.80
N ASP A 10 23.82 -3.03 -5.55
CA ASP A 10 22.83 -2.96 -4.46
C ASP A 10 21.90 -1.76 -4.66
N LEU A 11 22.46 -0.61 -5.04
CA LEU A 11 21.68 0.59 -5.36
C LEU A 11 20.74 0.37 -6.56
N THR A 12 21.20 -0.37 -7.59
CA THR A 12 20.35 -0.73 -8.73
C THR A 12 19.20 -1.66 -8.30
N GLY A 13 19.47 -2.61 -7.39
CA GLY A 13 18.42 -3.46 -6.81
C GLY A 13 17.37 -2.64 -6.08
N ALA A 14 17.77 -1.66 -5.27
CA ALA A 14 16.85 -0.76 -4.58
C ALA A 14 16.02 0.08 -5.58
N MET A 15 16.67 0.63 -6.60
CA MET A 15 16.01 1.40 -7.65
C MET A 15 15.04 0.57 -8.49
N TYR A 16 15.25 -0.74 -8.62
CA TYR A 16 14.28 -1.62 -9.29
C TYR A 16 12.94 -1.61 -8.55
N PHE A 17 12.98 -1.63 -7.21
CA PHE A 17 11.78 -1.52 -6.40
C PHE A 17 11.22 -0.09 -6.42
N VAL A 18 12.05 0.91 -6.14
CA VAL A 18 11.60 2.31 -6.01
C VAL A 18 11.08 2.90 -7.32
N VAL A 19 11.89 2.82 -8.38
CA VAL A 19 11.59 3.44 -9.68
C VAL A 19 10.77 2.47 -10.52
N GLY A 20 11.22 1.23 -10.70
CA GLY A 20 10.55 0.30 -11.60
C GLY A 20 9.21 -0.21 -11.07
N ARG A 21 9.18 -0.75 -9.85
CA ARG A 21 7.97 -1.42 -9.32
C ARG A 21 7.03 -0.50 -8.56
N GLY A 22 7.55 0.52 -7.88
CA GLY A 22 6.76 1.41 -7.02
C GLY A 22 6.03 2.52 -7.78
N THR A 23 6.55 2.93 -8.93
CA THR A 23 5.91 3.98 -9.74
C THR A 23 5.19 3.48 -10.98
N GLU A 24 5.58 2.32 -11.54
CA GLU A 24 5.07 1.81 -12.84
C GLU A 24 4.36 0.42 -12.71
N GLY A 25 4.38 -0.19 -11.52
CA GLY A 25 3.83 -1.53 -11.27
C GLY A 25 2.30 -1.56 -11.19
N GLY A 26 1.65 -1.87 -12.31
CA GLY A 26 0.22 -2.17 -12.38
C GLY A 26 -0.07 -3.46 -13.15
N VAL A 27 -1.35 -3.81 -13.30
CA VAL A 27 -1.84 -5.02 -14.03
C VAL A 27 -1.36 -5.14 -15.50
N ALA A 28 -0.64 -4.16 -16.03
CA ALA A 28 -0.14 -4.09 -17.40
C ALA A 28 1.35 -4.47 -17.57
N SER A 29 2.08 -4.84 -16.52
CA SER A 29 3.55 -4.95 -16.55
C SER A 29 4.15 -6.02 -17.48
N TYR A 30 3.36 -6.87 -18.13
CA TYR A 30 3.83 -7.90 -19.06
C TYR A 30 2.88 -8.09 -20.25
N ARG A 31 2.41 -6.98 -20.81
CA ARG A 31 1.59 -6.95 -22.04
C ARG A 31 1.88 -5.68 -22.82
N LEU A 32 1.64 -5.71 -24.13
CA LEU A 32 1.60 -4.49 -24.93
C LEU A 32 0.43 -3.62 -24.50
N SER A 33 0.77 -2.36 -24.21
CA SER A 33 -0.19 -1.34 -23.80
C SER A 33 0.03 -0.05 -24.60
N VAL A 34 -1.04 0.73 -24.73
CA VAL A 34 -1.00 2.07 -25.30
C VAL A 34 -1.75 2.97 -24.32
N ALA A 35 -1.17 4.10 -23.94
CA ALA A 35 -1.77 4.96 -22.92
C ALA A 35 -3.18 5.43 -23.35
N GLY A 36 -4.18 5.17 -22.50
CA GLY A 36 -5.58 5.52 -22.74
C GLY A 36 -6.40 4.46 -23.48
N VAL A 37 -5.77 3.43 -24.04
CA VAL A 37 -6.44 2.37 -24.81
C VAL A 37 -6.63 1.14 -23.93
N SER A 38 -7.87 0.83 -23.59
CA SER A 38 -8.24 -0.46 -22.97
C SER A 38 -8.36 -1.56 -24.02
N ASP A 39 -8.49 -2.81 -23.57
CA ASP A 39 -8.69 -3.94 -24.50
C ASP A 39 -9.98 -3.80 -25.31
N SER A 40 -11.03 -3.21 -24.74
CA SER A 40 -12.29 -2.89 -25.43
C SER A 40 -12.19 -1.75 -26.45
N HIS A 41 -11.12 -0.95 -26.41
CA HIS A 41 -10.91 0.20 -27.30
C HIS A 41 -9.72 -0.01 -28.25
N TRP A 42 -9.19 -1.24 -28.34
CA TRP A 42 -8.06 -1.54 -29.21
C TRP A 42 -8.40 -1.26 -30.67
N GLY A 43 -7.54 -0.50 -31.36
CA GLY A 43 -7.79 -0.05 -32.73
C GLY A 43 -8.41 1.35 -32.83
N ASP A 44 -8.88 1.94 -31.73
CA ASP A 44 -9.48 3.26 -31.73
C ASP A 44 -8.50 4.35 -31.27
N VAL A 45 -8.01 5.12 -32.25
CA VAL A 45 -7.05 6.22 -32.04
C VAL A 45 -7.61 7.35 -31.18
N SER A 46 -8.93 7.50 -31.04
CA SER A 46 -9.54 8.57 -30.24
C SER A 46 -9.27 8.43 -28.74
N TYR A 47 -8.99 7.20 -28.29
CA TYR A 47 -8.64 6.89 -26.91
C TYR A 47 -7.14 7.01 -26.62
N VAL A 48 -6.31 7.18 -27.65
CA VAL A 48 -4.86 7.37 -27.47
C VAL A 48 -4.60 8.71 -26.77
N LYS A 49 -4.06 8.62 -25.57
CA LYS A 49 -3.65 9.80 -24.81
C LYS A 49 -2.32 10.30 -25.34
N GLN A 50 -2.22 11.62 -25.53
CA GLN A 50 -0.96 12.32 -25.83
C GLN A 50 -0.20 11.75 -27.05
N ASN A 51 1.13 11.82 -27.01
CA ASN A 51 2.05 11.30 -28.02
C ASN A 51 2.47 9.84 -27.74
N SER A 52 1.54 9.00 -27.28
CA SER A 52 1.89 7.67 -26.78
C SER A 52 2.08 6.65 -27.89
N GLY A 53 3.10 5.80 -27.74
CA GLY A 53 3.33 4.60 -28.52
C GLY A 53 2.95 3.32 -27.77
N TYR A 54 3.38 2.19 -28.32
CA TYR A 54 3.33 0.91 -27.62
C TYR A 54 4.32 0.89 -26.46
N SER A 55 3.90 0.35 -25.31
CA SER A 55 4.77 0.14 -24.16
C SER A 55 4.74 -1.30 -23.66
N ILE A 56 5.90 -1.79 -23.20
CA ILE A 56 6.09 -3.12 -22.61
C ILE A 56 7.04 -3.06 -21.40
N GLY A 57 6.89 -4.02 -20.49
CA GLY A 57 7.74 -4.19 -19.31
C GLY A 57 7.16 -3.56 -18.04
N THR A 58 7.76 -3.88 -16.90
CA THR A 58 7.38 -3.28 -15.62
C THR A 58 7.75 -1.81 -15.57
N ILE A 59 8.77 -1.40 -16.32
CA ILE A 59 9.31 -0.01 -16.34
C ILE A 59 8.81 0.80 -17.53
N GLN A 60 7.97 0.16 -18.34
CA GLN A 60 7.34 0.69 -19.55
C GLN A 60 8.32 1.40 -20.50
N VAL A 61 8.90 0.66 -21.43
CA VAL A 61 9.60 1.26 -22.58
C VAL A 61 8.60 1.67 -23.64
N ASP A 62 8.48 2.97 -23.95
CA ASP A 62 7.76 3.45 -25.14
C ASP A 62 8.54 3.05 -26.40
N LEU A 63 8.06 2.01 -27.08
CA LEU A 63 8.62 1.47 -28.31
C LEU A 63 8.51 2.47 -29.46
N GLY A 64 7.51 3.36 -29.47
CA GLY A 64 7.39 4.36 -30.52
C GLY A 64 8.53 5.38 -30.47
N GLN A 65 9.00 5.73 -29.27
CA GLN A 65 10.05 6.72 -29.08
C GLN A 65 11.45 6.10 -28.93
N ARG A 66 11.53 4.89 -28.37
CA ARG A 66 12.79 4.23 -27.98
C ARG A 66 13.00 2.89 -28.66
N GLY A 67 12.04 2.43 -29.47
CA GLY A 67 12.04 1.09 -30.03
C GLY A 67 13.23 0.77 -30.91
N THR A 68 13.88 1.79 -31.48
CA THR A 68 15.09 1.66 -32.29
C THR A 68 16.37 1.65 -31.46
N TRP A 69 16.30 1.93 -30.16
CA TRP A 69 17.47 1.89 -29.29
C TRP A 69 17.84 0.46 -28.96
N PRO A 70 19.14 0.19 -28.72
CA PRO A 70 19.58 -1.11 -28.23
C PRO A 70 18.83 -1.51 -26.95
N VAL A 71 18.45 -2.78 -26.86
CA VAL A 71 17.78 -3.33 -25.67
C VAL A 71 18.55 -2.97 -24.39
N GLY A 72 17.83 -2.38 -23.43
CA GLY A 72 18.35 -1.89 -22.14
C GLY A 72 18.79 -0.42 -22.13
N SER A 73 18.90 0.26 -23.28
CA SER A 73 19.37 1.66 -23.37
C SER A 73 18.29 2.70 -23.04
N ILE A 74 18.70 3.86 -22.52
CA ILE A 74 17.81 4.97 -22.13
C ILE A 74 18.07 6.30 -22.85
N ASP A 75 19.04 6.35 -23.75
CA ASP A 75 19.40 7.55 -24.52
C ASP A 75 19.90 7.22 -25.95
N GLY A 76 19.74 5.97 -26.39
CA GLY A 76 20.19 5.50 -27.70
C GLY A 76 21.71 5.33 -27.84
N SER A 77 22.50 5.62 -26.79
CA SER A 77 23.97 5.50 -26.82
C SER A 77 24.50 4.08 -26.60
N GLY A 78 23.61 3.08 -26.57
CA GLY A 78 23.94 1.68 -26.30
C GLY A 78 24.84 1.01 -27.36
N ARG A 79 25.25 -0.22 -27.05
CA ARG A 79 26.00 -1.10 -27.95
C ARG A 79 25.30 -1.27 -29.29
N LYS A 80 25.91 -0.77 -30.38
CA LYS A 80 25.33 -0.78 -31.73
C LYS A 80 25.12 -2.18 -32.31
N ASP A 81 25.74 -3.20 -31.73
CA ASP A 81 25.63 -4.59 -32.13
C ASP A 81 24.49 -5.34 -31.41
N ALA A 82 23.89 -4.76 -30.37
CA ALA A 82 22.72 -5.33 -29.72
C ALA A 82 21.44 -5.05 -30.53
N PRO A 83 20.47 -5.99 -30.53
CA PRO A 83 19.19 -5.77 -31.20
C PRO A 83 18.46 -4.56 -30.59
N SER A 84 17.63 -3.91 -31.39
CA SER A 84 16.75 -2.86 -30.88
C SER A 84 15.61 -3.45 -30.04
N TYR A 85 14.97 -2.65 -29.19
CA TYR A 85 13.83 -3.09 -28.39
C TYR A 85 12.74 -3.76 -29.23
N VAL A 86 12.35 -3.13 -30.35
CA VAL A 86 11.29 -3.67 -31.21
C VAL A 86 11.76 -4.95 -31.91
N ASP A 87 12.99 -4.98 -32.43
CA ASP A 87 13.51 -6.17 -33.11
C ASP A 87 13.60 -7.36 -32.16
N ALA A 88 13.99 -7.13 -30.90
CA ALA A 88 14.07 -8.17 -29.90
C ALA A 88 12.69 -8.68 -29.48
N VAL A 89 11.70 -7.79 -29.27
CA VAL A 89 10.31 -8.19 -28.96
C VAL A 89 9.71 -9.02 -30.09
N ILE A 90 9.91 -8.62 -31.36
CA ILE A 90 9.43 -9.38 -32.52
C ILE A 90 10.11 -10.77 -32.54
N THR A 91 11.43 -10.82 -32.38
CA THR A 91 12.20 -12.08 -32.41
C THR A 91 11.72 -13.05 -31.34
N GLN A 92 11.54 -12.57 -30.10
CA GLN A 92 11.09 -13.42 -29.00
C GLN A 92 9.63 -13.88 -29.19
N SER A 93 8.76 -13.00 -29.66
CA SER A 93 7.35 -13.33 -29.91
C SER A 93 7.20 -14.33 -31.06
N ALA A 94 8.00 -14.19 -32.14
CA ALA A 94 8.01 -15.13 -33.25
C ALA A 94 8.49 -16.53 -32.82
N ALA A 95 9.57 -16.61 -32.05
CA ALA A 95 10.06 -17.88 -31.51
C ALA A 95 9.04 -18.56 -30.58
N TYR A 96 8.34 -17.77 -29.75
CA TYR A 96 7.25 -18.27 -28.92
C TYR A 96 6.10 -18.81 -29.79
N ALA A 97 5.70 -18.07 -30.82
CA ALA A 97 4.63 -18.48 -31.73
C ALA A 97 4.96 -19.79 -32.45
N GLU A 98 6.19 -19.94 -32.95
CA GLU A 98 6.65 -21.16 -33.62
C GLU A 98 6.59 -22.37 -32.67
N THR A 99 7.12 -22.21 -31.46
CA THR A 99 7.12 -23.26 -30.43
C THR A 99 5.71 -23.72 -30.06
N HIS A 100 4.76 -22.79 -30.02
CA HIS A 100 3.37 -23.04 -29.62
C HIS A 100 2.41 -23.24 -30.81
N ARG A 101 2.93 -23.24 -32.05
CA ARG A 101 2.16 -23.36 -33.30
C ARG A 101 1.05 -22.30 -33.44
N LEU A 102 1.33 -21.08 -33.02
CA LEU A 102 0.44 -19.93 -33.14
C LEU A 102 0.74 -19.17 -34.44
N ALA A 103 -0.30 -18.58 -35.04
CA ALA A 103 -0.12 -17.71 -36.21
C ALA A 103 0.57 -16.39 -35.81
N PHE A 104 1.64 -16.02 -36.49
CA PHE A 104 2.36 -14.76 -36.29
C PHE A 104 2.75 -14.14 -37.64
N PRO A 105 2.80 -12.80 -37.79
CA PRO A 105 3.09 -12.19 -39.09
C PRO A 105 4.45 -12.58 -39.64
N GLU A 106 4.51 -13.10 -40.87
CA GLU A 106 5.79 -13.40 -41.54
C GLU A 106 6.55 -12.11 -41.94
N ASN A 107 5.82 -11.03 -42.22
CA ASN A 107 6.40 -9.73 -42.55
C ASN A 107 6.76 -8.95 -41.27
N HIS A 108 7.93 -9.28 -40.70
CA HIS A 108 8.47 -8.59 -39.54
C HIS A 108 8.79 -7.11 -39.79
N ALA A 109 9.04 -6.70 -41.04
CA ALA A 109 9.33 -5.30 -41.36
C ALA A 109 8.10 -4.40 -41.19
N ALA A 110 6.92 -4.87 -41.61
CA ALA A 110 5.66 -4.18 -41.38
C ALA A 110 5.32 -4.10 -39.90
N LEU A 111 5.40 -5.23 -39.18
CA LEU A 111 5.17 -5.28 -37.73
C LEU A 111 6.11 -4.33 -36.97
N ARG A 112 7.38 -4.30 -37.36
CA ARG A 112 8.36 -3.35 -36.81
C ARG A 112 7.95 -1.91 -37.05
N SER A 113 7.50 -1.58 -38.27
CA SER A 113 7.01 -0.23 -38.59
C SER A 113 5.83 0.15 -37.71
N ASP A 114 4.86 -0.75 -37.52
CA ASP A 114 3.68 -0.50 -36.69
C ASP A 114 4.04 -0.28 -35.21
N LEU A 115 4.91 -1.13 -34.64
CA LEU A 115 5.34 -1.03 -33.24
C LEU A 115 6.16 0.24 -32.94
N LEU A 116 6.76 0.87 -33.97
CA LEU A 116 7.48 2.14 -33.85
C LEU A 116 6.58 3.37 -34.03
N THR A 117 5.32 3.19 -34.40
CA THR A 117 4.38 4.30 -34.47
C THR A 117 4.03 4.81 -33.07
N HIS A 118 3.72 6.10 -32.99
CA HIS A 118 3.27 6.77 -31.77
C HIS A 118 2.45 8.00 -32.16
N GLY A 119 1.66 8.50 -31.22
CA GLY A 119 0.87 9.70 -31.42
C GLY A 119 -0.60 9.43 -31.74
N ASN A 120 -1.40 10.48 -31.65
CA ASN A 120 -2.84 10.43 -31.81
C ASN A 120 -3.34 11.26 -33.00
N GLY A 121 -2.45 11.61 -33.94
CA GLY A 121 -2.79 12.40 -35.12
C GLY A 121 -3.14 13.88 -34.85
N LYS A 122 -3.08 14.35 -33.58
CA LYS A 122 -3.35 15.76 -33.24
C LYS A 122 -2.09 16.61 -33.43
N HIS A 123 -2.28 17.88 -33.79
CA HIS A 123 -1.21 18.87 -33.98
C HIS A 123 -0.13 18.44 -34.99
N ASP A 124 -0.54 17.90 -36.14
CA ASP A 124 0.34 17.45 -37.24
C ASP A 124 1.33 16.34 -36.85
N ARG A 125 1.02 15.59 -35.78
CA ARG A 125 1.83 14.43 -35.34
C ARG A 125 1.41 13.16 -36.08
N PRO A 126 2.31 12.16 -36.19
CA PRO A 126 1.96 10.84 -36.67
C PRO A 126 0.80 10.21 -35.88
N THR A 127 0.03 9.36 -36.55
CA THR A 127 -1.01 8.54 -35.92
C THR A 127 -0.44 7.16 -35.62
N LEU A 128 -0.69 6.66 -34.42
CA LEU A 128 -0.42 5.27 -34.05
C LEU A 128 -1.13 4.30 -35.02
N SER A 129 -0.38 3.34 -35.55
CA SER A 129 -0.89 2.20 -36.31
C SER A 129 -1.14 1.04 -35.35
N PHE A 130 -2.37 0.52 -35.34
CA PHE A 130 -2.72 -0.61 -34.49
C PHE A 130 -2.37 -1.94 -35.16
N ILE A 131 -1.53 -2.74 -34.49
CA ILE A 131 -1.30 -4.14 -34.87
C ILE A 131 -2.60 -4.94 -34.66
N SER A 132 -2.73 -6.04 -35.41
CA SER A 132 -3.89 -6.93 -35.30
C SER A 132 -4.04 -7.48 -33.87
N ASN A 133 -5.29 -7.79 -33.49
CA ASN A 133 -5.56 -8.36 -32.18
C ASN A 133 -4.88 -9.73 -32.00
N ASP A 134 -4.76 -10.52 -33.07
CA ASP A 134 -4.08 -11.82 -33.03
C ASP A 134 -2.59 -11.67 -32.80
N THR A 135 -1.93 -10.74 -33.52
CA THR A 135 -0.52 -10.42 -33.28
C THR A 135 -0.29 -9.92 -31.86
N ARG A 136 -1.14 -9.00 -31.38
CA ARG A 136 -1.07 -8.48 -30.01
C ARG A 136 -1.23 -9.60 -28.98
N THR A 137 -2.16 -10.52 -29.22
CA THR A 137 -2.40 -11.67 -28.33
C THR A 137 -1.15 -12.51 -28.21
N VAL A 138 -0.50 -12.88 -29.32
CA VAL A 138 0.74 -13.66 -29.28
C VAL A 138 1.87 -12.95 -28.54
N VAL A 139 2.06 -11.65 -28.77
CA VAL A 139 3.08 -10.88 -28.02
C VAL A 139 2.75 -10.85 -26.52
N ASN A 140 1.48 -10.74 -26.15
CA ASN A 140 1.05 -10.75 -24.75
C ASN A 140 1.19 -12.13 -24.09
N GLU A 141 0.88 -13.21 -24.79
CA GLU A 141 1.07 -14.59 -24.32
C GLU A 141 2.56 -14.86 -24.07
N TRP A 142 3.43 -14.46 -25.00
CA TRP A 142 4.87 -14.51 -24.78
C TRP A 142 5.27 -13.69 -23.56
N ALA A 143 4.95 -12.38 -23.54
CA ALA A 143 5.39 -11.47 -22.49
C ALA A 143 4.92 -11.88 -21.10
N SER A 144 3.72 -12.48 -20.99
CA SER A 144 3.13 -12.93 -19.73
C SER A 144 3.56 -14.35 -19.30
N SER A 145 4.17 -15.13 -20.19
CA SER A 145 4.78 -16.42 -19.87
C SER A 145 5.96 -16.27 -18.89
N VAL A 146 6.33 -17.37 -18.21
CA VAL A 146 7.48 -17.38 -17.29
C VAL A 146 8.76 -16.98 -18.01
N ASP A 147 9.00 -17.56 -19.20
CA ASP A 147 10.22 -17.28 -19.98
C ASP A 147 10.23 -15.85 -20.53
N GLY A 148 9.08 -15.35 -20.98
CA GLY A 148 8.96 -13.96 -21.41
C GLY A 148 9.20 -12.96 -20.29
N LYS A 149 8.62 -13.19 -19.09
CA LYS A 149 8.87 -12.37 -17.90
C LYS A 149 10.33 -12.34 -17.51
N LYS A 150 10.99 -13.50 -17.46
CA LYS A 150 12.44 -13.61 -17.20
C LYS A 150 13.24 -12.84 -18.24
N TRP A 151 12.90 -13.02 -19.51
CA TRP A 151 13.59 -12.36 -20.61
C TRP A 151 13.43 -10.84 -20.55
N ILE A 152 12.21 -10.34 -20.34
CA ILE A 152 11.92 -8.92 -20.20
C ILE A 152 12.66 -8.34 -19.00
N HIS A 153 12.66 -9.01 -17.85
CA HIS A 153 13.41 -8.59 -16.68
C HIS A 153 14.91 -8.48 -16.97
N ALA A 154 15.50 -9.53 -17.53
CA ALA A 154 16.95 -9.65 -17.74
C ALA A 154 17.51 -8.73 -18.84
N ASN A 155 16.69 -8.33 -19.81
CA ASN A 155 17.15 -7.61 -20.99
C ASN A 155 16.52 -6.20 -21.11
N ILE A 156 15.30 -5.99 -20.62
CA ILE A 156 14.60 -4.70 -20.70
C ILE A 156 14.61 -4.00 -19.34
N ASP A 157 13.84 -4.53 -18.38
CA ASP A 157 13.51 -3.80 -17.15
C ASP A 157 14.76 -3.52 -16.30
N TYR A 158 15.47 -4.56 -15.88
CA TYR A 158 16.61 -4.40 -14.98
C TYR A 158 17.76 -3.59 -15.61
N PRO A 159 18.17 -3.82 -16.87
CA PRO A 159 19.16 -2.97 -17.53
C PRO A 159 18.74 -1.50 -17.66
N GLN A 160 17.45 -1.22 -17.87
CA GLN A 160 16.93 0.14 -17.95
C GLN A 160 17.02 0.86 -16.59
N VAL A 161 16.63 0.20 -15.49
CA VAL A 161 16.86 0.72 -14.12
C VAL A 161 18.32 1.02 -13.90
N LYS A 162 19.17 0.06 -14.25
CA LYS A 162 20.61 0.14 -14.03
C LYS A 162 21.17 1.38 -14.72
N ASN A 163 20.88 1.57 -16.00
CA ASN A 163 21.38 2.72 -16.75
C ASN A 163 20.82 4.05 -16.19
N ALA A 164 19.55 4.09 -15.81
CA ALA A 164 18.95 5.29 -15.23
C ALA A 164 19.57 5.64 -13.88
N THR A 165 19.84 4.63 -13.06
CA THR A 165 20.54 4.75 -11.78
C THR A 165 21.97 5.22 -11.98
N GLU A 166 22.70 4.69 -12.97
CA GLU A 166 24.07 5.11 -13.28
C GLU A 166 24.15 6.55 -13.80
N ILE A 167 23.16 7.04 -14.55
CA ILE A 167 23.06 8.46 -14.91
C ILE A 167 22.86 9.30 -13.65
N ALA A 168 21.87 8.95 -12.83
CA ALA A 168 21.52 9.67 -11.61
C ALA A 168 22.71 9.75 -10.64
N THR A 169 23.35 8.62 -10.35
CA THR A 169 24.49 8.54 -9.45
C THR A 169 25.67 9.37 -9.96
N ARG A 170 25.98 9.35 -11.26
CA ARG A 170 27.03 10.22 -11.83
C ARG A 170 26.73 11.71 -11.66
N MET A 171 25.48 12.13 -11.78
CA MET A 171 25.09 13.52 -11.55
C MET A 171 25.27 13.91 -10.08
N VAL A 172 24.83 13.04 -9.14
CA VAL A 172 25.00 13.27 -7.70
C VAL A 172 26.49 13.25 -7.31
N ASP A 173 27.29 12.35 -7.86
CA ASP A 173 28.73 12.25 -7.55
C ASP A 173 29.52 13.45 -8.08
N SER A 174 29.11 14.01 -9.22
CA SER A 174 29.84 15.12 -9.86
C SER A 174 29.48 16.50 -9.32
N ALA A 175 28.25 16.70 -8.86
CA ALA A 175 27.74 18.04 -8.49
C ALA A 175 26.87 18.06 -7.23
N GLY A 176 26.66 16.92 -6.57
CA GLY A 176 25.76 16.76 -5.42
C GLY A 176 26.42 16.91 -4.06
N GLU A 177 27.50 17.69 -3.92
CA GLU A 177 28.24 17.84 -2.65
C GLU A 177 27.38 18.27 -1.45
N ARG A 178 26.24 18.94 -1.69
CA ARG A 178 25.28 19.38 -0.66
C ARG A 178 24.09 18.44 -0.44
N ILE A 179 24.09 17.27 -1.09
CA ILE A 179 23.12 16.22 -0.83
C ILE A 179 23.63 15.41 0.36
N SER A 180 22.89 15.43 1.47
CA SER A 180 23.19 14.56 2.62
C SER A 180 22.99 13.09 2.24
N GLU A 181 23.73 12.20 2.88
CA GLU A 181 23.53 10.75 2.71
C GLU A 181 22.06 10.37 2.94
N ASP A 182 21.41 10.92 3.98
CA ASP A 182 19.99 10.66 4.27
C ASP A 182 19.01 11.03 3.13
N HIS A 183 19.43 11.80 2.13
CA HIS A 183 18.61 12.20 0.98
C HIS A 183 19.17 11.72 -0.37
N ARG A 184 20.21 10.88 -0.33
CA ARG A 184 20.90 10.43 -1.53
C ARG A 184 20.02 9.47 -2.32
N LEU A 185 19.33 8.53 -1.65
CA LEU A 185 18.40 7.60 -2.31
C LEU A 185 17.24 8.34 -2.99
N GLU A 186 16.63 9.32 -2.33
CA GLU A 186 15.55 10.13 -2.90
C GLU A 186 16.02 10.97 -4.10
N THR A 187 17.22 11.57 -4.00
CA THR A 187 17.82 12.33 -5.09
C THR A 187 18.08 11.44 -6.30
N VAL A 188 18.69 10.28 -6.09
CA VAL A 188 18.93 9.29 -7.15
C VAL A 188 17.62 8.81 -7.76
N ALA A 189 16.58 8.57 -6.96
CA ALA A 189 15.26 8.15 -7.44
C ALA A 189 14.60 9.21 -8.34
N ILE A 190 14.63 10.50 -7.95
CA ILE A 190 14.12 11.61 -8.79
C ILE A 190 14.85 11.65 -10.13
N LEU A 191 16.18 11.61 -10.11
CA LEU A 191 16.99 11.74 -11.30
C LEU A 191 16.86 10.51 -12.20
N ALA A 192 16.84 9.30 -11.65
CA ALA A 192 16.65 8.07 -12.39
C ALA A 192 15.26 8.02 -13.04
N LYS A 193 14.22 8.44 -12.31
CA LYS A 193 12.86 8.54 -12.85
C LYS A 193 12.76 9.60 -13.95
N THR A 194 13.48 10.71 -13.79
CA THR A 194 13.58 11.75 -14.84
C THR A 194 14.30 11.24 -16.07
N ALA A 195 15.42 10.54 -15.90
CA ALA A 195 16.14 9.89 -17.01
C ALA A 195 15.22 8.90 -17.73
N ASN A 196 14.37 8.18 -16.98
CA ASN A 196 13.43 7.23 -17.56
C ASN A 196 12.23 7.89 -18.26
N GLN A 197 11.61 8.93 -17.73
CA GLN A 197 10.37 9.50 -18.30
C GLN A 197 10.63 10.71 -19.21
N PHE A 198 11.51 11.61 -18.79
CA PHE A 198 11.77 12.89 -19.45
C PHE A 198 13.27 13.23 -19.47
N PRO A 199 14.11 12.46 -20.19
CA PRO A 199 15.56 12.65 -20.18
C PRO A 199 16.01 14.06 -20.61
N SER A 200 15.22 14.76 -21.43
CA SER A 200 15.47 16.17 -21.79
C SER A 200 15.43 17.14 -20.60
N GLN A 201 14.74 16.79 -19.51
CA GLN A 201 14.65 17.61 -18.30
C GLN A 201 15.85 17.44 -17.36
N LEU A 202 16.70 16.42 -17.54
CA LEU A 202 17.89 16.19 -16.69
C LEU A 202 18.81 17.41 -16.63
N LYS A 203 18.87 18.21 -17.70
CA LYS A 203 19.72 19.41 -17.72
C LYS A 203 19.31 20.44 -16.66
N ARG A 204 18.03 20.54 -16.30
CA ARG A 204 17.55 21.44 -15.24
C ARG A 204 18.10 21.02 -13.87
N PHE A 205 18.07 19.72 -13.59
CA PHE A 205 18.66 19.17 -12.36
C PHE A 205 20.16 19.35 -12.32
N GLN A 206 20.86 19.13 -13.44
CA GLN A 206 22.30 19.39 -13.51
C GLN A 206 22.61 20.86 -13.16
N VAL A 207 21.86 21.82 -13.71
CA VAL A 207 22.04 23.24 -13.40
C VAL A 207 21.80 23.53 -11.91
N ALA A 208 20.76 22.94 -11.31
CA ALA A 208 20.47 23.10 -9.88
C ALA A 208 21.62 22.56 -9.00
N LEU A 209 22.15 21.38 -9.34
CA LEU A 209 23.28 20.77 -8.64
C LEU A 209 24.58 21.55 -8.86
N ASP A 210 24.88 22.00 -10.09
CA ASP A 210 26.08 22.80 -10.42
C ASP A 210 26.11 24.15 -9.67
N GLN A 211 24.94 24.72 -9.36
CA GLN A 211 24.79 25.92 -8.52
C GLN A 211 24.91 25.61 -7.03
N GLY A 212 25.19 24.36 -6.68
CA GLY A 212 25.32 23.84 -5.35
C GLY A 212 23.99 23.70 -4.61
N GLY A 213 22.91 23.42 -5.32
CA GLY A 213 21.61 23.08 -4.73
C GLY A 213 21.67 21.76 -3.96
N GLY A 214 21.03 21.71 -2.79
CA GLY A 214 20.81 20.49 -2.03
C GLY A 214 19.53 19.77 -2.45
N TYR A 215 19.09 18.77 -1.66
CA TYR A 215 17.92 17.96 -1.96
C TYR A 215 16.64 18.79 -2.16
N ALA A 216 16.45 19.84 -1.36
CA ALA A 216 15.30 20.73 -1.49
C ALA A 216 15.18 21.39 -2.88
N GLU A 217 16.31 21.75 -3.52
CA GLU A 217 16.28 22.36 -4.86
C GLU A 217 16.03 21.32 -5.95
N VAL A 218 16.52 20.08 -5.75
CA VAL A 218 16.20 18.93 -6.61
C VAL A 218 14.69 18.64 -6.54
N LEU A 219 14.13 18.55 -5.33
CA LEU A 219 12.69 18.29 -5.14
C LEU A 219 11.84 19.40 -5.75
N LYS A 220 12.17 20.67 -5.51
CA LYS A 220 11.50 21.82 -6.13
C LYS A 220 11.57 21.78 -7.65
N THR A 221 12.70 21.38 -8.23
CA THR A 221 12.83 21.20 -9.68
C THR A 221 11.90 20.11 -10.20
N ALA A 222 11.78 19.00 -9.46
CA ALA A 222 10.86 17.91 -9.78
C ALA A 222 9.38 18.36 -9.68
N GLU A 223 9.01 19.11 -8.65
CA GLU A 223 7.66 19.69 -8.49
C GLU A 223 7.30 20.61 -9.66
N GLN A 224 8.21 21.49 -10.08
CA GLN A 224 7.99 22.34 -11.26
C GLN A 224 7.83 21.55 -12.56
N ILE A 225 8.46 20.39 -12.69
CA ILE A 225 8.23 19.50 -13.84
C ILE A 225 6.85 18.87 -13.71
N LYS A 226 6.46 18.41 -12.51
CA LYS A 226 5.14 17.80 -12.23
C LYS A 226 3.99 18.74 -12.54
N GLU A 227 4.14 20.04 -12.28
CA GLU A 227 3.16 21.08 -12.62
C GLU A 227 2.90 21.19 -14.13
N ASN A 228 3.92 20.92 -14.94
CA ASN A 228 3.82 21.00 -16.41
C ASN A 228 3.50 19.64 -17.06
N TYR A 229 3.78 18.54 -16.37
CA TYR A 229 3.63 17.18 -16.87
C TYR A 229 2.93 16.31 -15.82
N ASP A 230 1.62 16.14 -15.98
CA ASP A 230 0.78 15.41 -15.01
C ASP A 230 1.22 13.96 -14.75
N PHE A 231 1.88 13.34 -15.71
CA PHE A 231 2.34 11.95 -15.67
C PHE A 231 3.81 11.79 -15.23
N TYR A 232 4.46 12.88 -14.83
CA TYR A 232 5.81 12.81 -14.27
C TYR A 232 5.75 12.32 -12.82
N ASP A 233 6.53 11.29 -12.50
CA ASP A 233 6.49 10.61 -11.20
C ASP A 233 7.78 10.80 -10.41
N GLY A 234 8.64 11.76 -10.75
CA GLY A 234 9.89 11.99 -10.01
C GLY A 234 9.68 12.29 -8.53
N VAL A 235 8.66 13.10 -8.21
CA VAL A 235 8.27 13.40 -6.81
C VAL A 235 7.79 12.13 -6.10
N LYS A 236 6.92 11.34 -6.75
CA LYS A 236 6.46 10.04 -6.22
C LYS A 236 7.64 9.09 -5.96
N ALA A 237 8.62 9.06 -6.85
CA ALA A 237 9.82 8.22 -6.68
C ALA A 237 10.63 8.63 -5.43
N ALA A 238 10.71 9.92 -5.09
CA ALA A 238 11.34 10.36 -3.85
C ALA A 238 10.59 9.90 -2.60
N ASP A 239 9.26 9.97 -2.58
CA ASP A 239 8.48 9.52 -1.42
C ASP A 239 8.62 8.01 -1.20
N ILE A 240 8.61 7.23 -2.29
CA ILE A 240 8.85 5.78 -2.23
C ILE A 240 10.28 5.49 -1.77
N ALA A 241 11.28 6.22 -2.28
CA ALA A 241 12.66 6.09 -1.85
C ALA A 241 12.82 6.36 -0.34
N ARG A 242 12.18 7.41 0.19
CA ARG A 242 12.23 7.75 1.62
C ARG A 242 11.67 6.63 2.50
N ALA A 243 10.53 6.07 2.11
CA ALA A 243 9.94 4.93 2.82
C ALA A 243 10.83 3.68 2.73
N TYR A 244 11.39 3.42 1.55
CA TYR A 244 12.31 2.31 1.32
C TYR A 244 13.60 2.44 2.14
N GLN A 245 14.16 3.65 2.23
CA GLN A 245 15.32 3.96 3.06
C GLN A 245 15.02 3.79 4.55
N SER A 246 13.83 4.20 4.99
CA SER A 246 13.39 4.02 6.38
C SER A 246 13.30 2.53 6.74
N ALA A 247 12.71 1.72 5.86
CA ALA A 247 12.62 0.27 6.01
C ALA A 247 14.00 -0.43 6.00
N LEU A 248 14.97 0.09 5.25
CA LEU A 248 16.34 -0.43 5.23
C LEU A 248 17.09 -0.23 6.55
N ASN A 249 16.70 0.76 7.36
CA ASN A 249 17.30 1.04 8.66
C ASN A 249 16.75 0.14 9.77
N GLU A 250 15.67 -0.60 9.52
CA GLU A 250 15.13 -1.61 10.43
C GLU A 250 15.94 -2.91 10.32
N TYR A 251 16.14 -3.62 11.44
CA TYR A 251 17.03 -4.79 11.48
C TYR A 251 16.55 -5.95 10.58
N GLU A 252 15.39 -6.55 10.90
CA GLU A 252 14.88 -7.73 10.16
C GLU A 252 14.37 -7.36 8.76
N ARG A 253 13.64 -6.23 8.67
CA ARG A 253 13.10 -5.74 7.41
C ARG A 253 14.21 -5.27 6.46
N GLY A 254 15.23 -4.57 6.95
CA GLY A 254 16.36 -4.13 6.13
C GLY A 254 17.22 -5.29 5.61
N ASP A 255 17.35 -6.38 6.36
CA ASP A 255 17.98 -7.62 5.89
C ASP A 255 17.18 -8.28 4.75
N ALA A 256 15.85 -8.31 4.85
CA ALA A 256 14.97 -8.84 3.80
C ALA A 256 15.07 -8.00 2.52
N LEU A 257 15.02 -6.66 2.63
CA LEU A 257 15.16 -5.76 1.48
C LEU A 257 16.51 -5.95 0.78
N ARG A 258 17.62 -6.05 1.51
CA ARG A 258 18.95 -6.31 0.91
C ARG A 258 19.02 -7.65 0.18
N ARG A 259 18.38 -8.70 0.68
CA ARG A 259 18.28 -9.98 -0.04
C ARG A 259 17.42 -9.84 -1.30
N ALA A 260 16.31 -9.12 -1.23
CA ALA A 260 15.46 -8.84 -2.38
C ALA A 260 16.23 -8.08 -3.48
N GLU A 261 17.02 -7.07 -3.12
CA GLU A 261 17.91 -6.31 -4.02
C GLU A 261 18.88 -7.23 -4.78
N GLN A 262 19.50 -8.18 -4.07
CA GLN A 262 20.41 -9.15 -4.66
C GLN A 262 19.69 -10.13 -5.60
N LYS A 263 18.49 -10.58 -5.23
CA LYS A 263 17.66 -11.49 -6.04
C LYS A 263 17.26 -10.84 -7.36
N VAL A 264 16.72 -9.61 -7.34
CA VAL A 264 16.30 -8.93 -8.58
C VAL A 264 17.49 -8.57 -9.47
N ALA A 265 18.68 -8.43 -8.90
CA ALA A 265 19.93 -8.24 -9.63
C ALA A 265 20.46 -9.51 -10.31
N ASP A 266 19.91 -10.68 -10.01
CA ASP A 266 20.25 -11.92 -10.70
C ASP A 266 19.62 -11.93 -12.10
N ARG A 267 20.41 -12.29 -13.11
CA ARG A 267 19.93 -12.40 -14.50
C ARG A 267 18.87 -13.50 -14.66
N ASN A 268 18.86 -14.49 -13.77
CA ASN A 268 17.93 -15.61 -13.75
C ASN A 268 16.72 -15.38 -12.84
N PHE A 269 16.57 -14.18 -12.26
CA PHE A 269 15.42 -13.83 -11.45
C PHE A 269 14.12 -14.10 -12.22
N ASP A 270 13.15 -14.74 -11.54
CA ASP A 270 11.82 -15.01 -12.08
C ASP A 270 10.81 -14.04 -11.48
N PRO A 271 10.35 -13.02 -12.22
CA PRO A 271 9.31 -12.12 -11.72
C PRO A 271 7.99 -12.81 -11.42
N SER A 272 7.76 -14.03 -11.93
CA SER A 272 6.53 -14.80 -11.67
C SER A 272 6.50 -15.38 -10.25
N SER A 273 7.66 -15.65 -9.64
CA SER A 273 7.75 -16.23 -8.30
C SER A 273 7.77 -15.19 -7.17
N GLN A 274 7.78 -13.90 -7.51
CA GLN A 274 7.90 -12.79 -6.56
C GLN A 274 6.85 -12.79 -5.43
N GLY A 275 5.64 -13.31 -5.68
CA GLY A 275 4.57 -13.39 -4.68
C GLY A 275 4.77 -14.51 -3.66
N ALA A 276 5.62 -15.49 -3.97
CA ALA A 276 5.98 -16.61 -3.11
C ALA A 276 7.34 -16.41 -2.42
N ASP A 277 8.11 -15.38 -2.80
CA ASP A 277 9.39 -15.05 -2.20
C ASP A 277 9.19 -14.00 -1.09
N ASP A 278 9.43 -14.37 0.17
CA ASP A 278 9.17 -13.51 1.32
C ASP A 278 9.98 -12.21 1.31
N ASP A 279 11.24 -12.25 0.85
CA ASP A 279 12.09 -11.05 0.78
C ASP A 279 11.56 -10.08 -0.28
N VAL A 280 11.21 -10.60 -1.46
CA VAL A 280 10.66 -9.78 -2.55
C VAL A 280 9.28 -9.26 -2.19
N ARG A 281 8.45 -10.07 -1.51
CA ARG A 281 7.14 -9.65 -1.01
C ARG A 281 7.27 -8.54 0.01
N GLU A 282 8.28 -8.57 0.88
CA GLU A 282 8.54 -7.49 1.83
C GLU A 282 8.98 -6.21 1.11
N ALA A 283 9.90 -6.30 0.14
CA ALA A 283 10.30 -5.13 -0.66
C ALA A 283 9.11 -4.53 -1.45
N LEU A 284 8.26 -5.40 -2.01
CA LEU A 284 7.00 -5.02 -2.65
C LEU A 284 5.99 -4.46 -1.65
N HIS A 285 5.98 -4.93 -0.39
CA HIS A 285 5.14 -4.38 0.67
C HIS A 285 5.66 -3.04 1.18
N VAL A 286 6.94 -2.74 1.09
CA VAL A 286 7.45 -1.41 1.44
C VAL A 286 7.05 -0.38 0.38
N ILE A 287 7.21 -0.71 -0.91
CA ILE A 287 6.81 0.19 -2.03
C ILE A 287 5.31 0.13 -2.37
N GLY A 288 4.66 -0.97 -1.97
CA GLY A 288 3.23 -1.24 -2.12
C GLY A 288 2.47 -0.94 -0.84
N GLY A 289 3.17 -0.78 0.27
CA GLY A 289 2.76 -0.11 1.50
C GLY A 289 2.91 1.40 1.35
N THR A 290 3.78 1.87 0.46
CA THR A 290 3.59 3.17 -0.20
C THR A 290 2.60 3.15 -1.37
N SER A 291 1.97 2.00 -1.64
CA SER A 291 0.66 1.92 -2.33
C SER A 291 -0.53 1.76 -1.38
N ALA A 292 -0.30 1.38 -0.12
CA ALA A 292 -1.17 1.66 1.03
C ALA A 292 -0.99 3.10 1.55
N VAL A 293 0.02 3.82 1.04
CA VAL A 293 0.15 5.28 1.10
C VAL A 293 -0.03 5.93 -0.29
N HIS A 294 -0.13 5.20 -1.41
CA HIS A 294 -0.36 5.75 -2.77
C HIS A 294 -0.57 4.70 -3.91
N SER A 295 -1.62 3.88 -3.86
CA SER A 295 -2.37 3.29 -5.00
C SER A 295 -3.54 2.41 -4.55
N THR A 296 -4.47 3.00 -3.79
CA THR A 296 -5.91 2.97 -4.15
C THR A 296 -6.44 4.40 -4.25
N HIS A 297 -5.72 5.24 -5.00
CA HIS A 297 -6.28 6.47 -5.54
C HIS A 297 -6.19 6.45 -7.06
N VAL A 298 -7.19 5.83 -7.70
CA VAL A 298 -8.00 6.71 -8.54
C VAL A 298 -8.52 7.75 -7.56
N SER A 299 -8.12 9.01 -7.73
CA SER A 299 -8.69 10.13 -6.98
C SER A 299 -10.18 10.25 -7.35
N ALA A 300 -11.00 9.31 -6.94
CA ALA A 300 -12.41 9.54 -6.76
C ALA A 300 -12.51 10.18 -5.38
N VAL A 301 -12.33 11.50 -5.34
CA VAL A 301 -12.86 12.31 -4.26
C VAL A 301 -14.35 11.94 -4.15
N LEU A 302 -14.71 11.13 -3.15
CA LEU A 302 -16.08 10.69 -2.96
C LEU A 302 -16.81 11.80 -2.23
N ARG A 303 -17.89 12.27 -2.84
CA ARG A 303 -18.72 13.37 -2.35
C ARG A 303 -20.16 13.10 -2.74
N VAL A 304 -21.06 13.95 -2.27
CA VAL A 304 -22.48 13.85 -2.66
C VAL A 304 -22.64 13.70 -4.17
N GLY A 305 -23.39 12.67 -4.57
CA GLY A 305 -23.61 12.29 -5.97
C GLY A 305 -22.64 11.26 -6.54
N SER A 306 -21.55 10.90 -5.84
CA SER A 306 -20.73 9.72 -6.19
C SER A 306 -21.52 8.43 -6.03
N HIS A 307 -21.24 7.41 -6.85
CA HIS A 307 -21.86 6.09 -6.74
C HIS A 307 -20.93 4.94 -7.18
N GLY A 308 -21.25 3.71 -6.79
CA GLY A 308 -20.53 2.49 -7.17
C GLY A 308 -19.63 1.93 -6.05
N ALA A 309 -18.78 0.96 -6.41
CA ALA A 309 -18.04 0.13 -5.45
C ALA A 309 -17.20 0.93 -4.43
N GLY A 310 -16.65 2.09 -4.81
CA GLY A 310 -15.90 2.96 -3.90
C GLY A 310 -16.77 3.54 -2.78
N VAL A 311 -18.02 3.89 -3.07
CA VAL A 311 -18.98 4.38 -2.07
C VAL A 311 -19.48 3.24 -1.19
N THR A 312 -19.71 2.06 -1.77
CA THR A 312 -20.06 0.84 -1.02
C THR A 312 -18.98 0.50 0.01
N ALA A 313 -17.71 0.56 -0.40
CA ALA A 313 -16.58 0.34 0.49
C ALA A 313 -16.53 1.40 1.60
N LEU A 314 -16.66 2.68 1.25
CA LEU A 314 -16.67 3.78 2.21
C LEU A 314 -17.78 3.62 3.27
N GLN A 315 -19.02 3.35 2.85
CA GLN A 315 -20.15 3.14 3.75
C GLN A 315 -19.91 1.95 4.68
N SER A 316 -19.32 0.86 4.18
CA SER A 316 -18.99 -0.33 4.97
C SER A 316 -17.94 -0.03 6.02
N GLN A 317 -16.87 0.68 5.65
CA GLN A 317 -15.80 1.05 6.57
C GLN A 317 -16.26 2.05 7.64
N LEU A 318 -17.10 3.03 7.27
CA LEU A 318 -17.71 3.94 8.24
C LEU A 318 -18.58 3.20 9.25
N ASN A 319 -19.36 2.20 8.81
CA ASN A 319 -20.14 1.36 9.71
C ASN A 319 -19.24 0.51 10.63
N GLU A 320 -18.11 0.01 10.14
CA GLU A 320 -17.14 -0.77 10.92
C GLU A 320 -16.45 0.08 12.00
N LEU A 321 -16.25 1.38 11.75
CA LEU A 321 -15.59 2.32 12.66
C LEU A 321 -16.55 3.12 13.56
N SER A 322 -17.85 2.99 13.36
CA SER A 322 -18.86 3.77 14.09
C SER A 322 -18.75 3.49 15.60
N THR A 323 -18.11 4.43 16.31
CA THR A 323 -18.04 4.52 17.79
C THR A 323 -19.06 5.56 18.29
N PRO A 324 -19.47 5.52 19.57
CA PRO A 324 -20.74 6.10 20.06
C PRO A 324 -20.85 7.63 20.13
N SER A 325 -19.93 8.38 19.52
CA SER A 325 -19.85 9.83 19.74
C SER A 325 -20.76 10.65 18.82
N ASN A 326 -21.32 10.07 17.76
CA ASN A 326 -22.08 10.83 16.78
C ASN A 326 -23.30 10.05 16.27
N ASP A 327 -24.37 10.80 16.01
CA ASP A 327 -25.74 10.34 15.80
C ASP A 327 -25.89 8.99 15.09
N ASN A 328 -26.57 8.10 15.81
CA ASN A 328 -26.91 6.72 15.48
C ASN A 328 -27.63 6.59 14.13
N LEU A 329 -26.88 6.54 13.03
CA LEU A 329 -27.35 6.19 11.69
C LEU A 329 -26.35 5.21 11.07
N ALA A 330 -26.54 3.91 11.35
CA ALA A 330 -25.94 2.86 10.53
C ALA A 330 -26.24 3.17 9.07
N LEU A 331 -25.21 3.42 8.27
CA LEU A 331 -25.37 3.78 6.87
C LEU A 331 -25.93 2.59 6.11
N GLN A 332 -26.91 2.84 5.25
CA GLN A 332 -27.25 1.85 4.23
C GLN A 332 -26.09 1.74 3.25
N VAL A 333 -25.61 0.51 3.05
CA VAL A 333 -24.54 0.20 2.10
C VAL A 333 -25.15 -0.02 0.72
N ASP A 334 -25.62 1.07 0.11
CA ASP A 334 -26.29 1.08 -1.18
C ASP A 334 -25.38 1.50 -2.33
N GLY A 335 -24.15 1.92 -2.03
CA GLY A 335 -23.20 2.44 -3.01
C GLY A 335 -23.57 3.81 -3.56
N HIS A 336 -24.45 4.57 -2.90
CA HIS A 336 -24.82 5.94 -3.26
C HIS A 336 -24.39 6.95 -2.19
N PHE A 337 -23.59 7.94 -2.59
CA PHE A 337 -23.09 8.95 -1.65
C PHE A 337 -24.17 10.02 -1.48
N GLY A 338 -25.09 9.76 -0.56
CA GLY A 338 -26.18 10.66 -0.19
C GLY A 338 -25.88 11.53 1.04
N PRO A 339 -26.85 12.34 1.50
CA PRO A 339 -26.69 13.20 2.67
C PRO A 339 -26.28 12.48 3.96
N ALA A 340 -26.72 11.22 4.14
CA ALA A 340 -26.34 10.41 5.30
C ALA A 340 -24.84 10.05 5.28
N THR A 341 -24.31 9.64 4.13
CA THR A 341 -22.88 9.35 3.97
C THR A 341 -22.03 10.62 4.15
N GLN A 342 -22.51 11.77 3.67
CA GLN A 342 -21.86 13.05 3.90
C GLN A 342 -21.79 13.39 5.40
N ALA A 343 -22.91 13.29 6.11
CA ALA A 343 -22.96 13.59 7.55
C ALA A 343 -22.01 12.69 8.36
N ALA A 344 -21.92 11.40 8.00
CA ALA A 344 -20.98 10.47 8.61
C ALA A 344 -19.50 10.86 8.37
N ILE A 345 -19.18 11.35 7.16
CA ILE A 345 -17.86 11.87 6.84
C ILE A 345 -17.55 13.15 7.61
N GLU A 346 -18.47 14.11 7.65
CA GLU A 346 -18.29 15.36 8.42
C GLU A 346 -18.06 15.08 9.90
N SER A 347 -18.79 14.09 10.42
CA SER A 347 -18.63 13.59 11.78
C SER A 347 -17.25 13.00 12.02
N PHE A 348 -16.84 12.05 11.18
CA PHE A 348 -15.52 11.43 11.24
C PHE A 348 -14.39 12.49 11.15
N GLN A 349 -14.55 13.45 10.24
CA GLN A 349 -13.63 14.59 10.09
C GLN A 349 -13.52 15.40 11.37
N ARG A 350 -14.65 15.71 12.02
CA ARG A 350 -14.68 16.46 13.28
C ARG A 350 -13.97 15.72 14.41
N ASP A 351 -14.23 14.43 14.55
CA ASP A 351 -13.67 13.60 15.62
C ASP A 351 -12.15 13.47 15.53
N HIS A 352 -11.60 13.52 14.31
CA HIS A 352 -10.16 13.41 14.06
C HIS A 352 -9.47 14.77 13.84
N GLY A 353 -10.14 15.88 14.18
CA GLY A 353 -9.57 17.23 14.07
C GLY A 353 -9.24 17.65 12.63
N MET A 354 -9.93 17.08 11.64
CA MET A 354 -9.76 17.40 10.23
C MET A 354 -10.66 18.58 9.80
N SER A 355 -10.39 19.12 8.61
CA SER A 355 -11.29 20.08 7.97
C SER A 355 -12.63 19.39 7.67
N VAL A 356 -13.73 19.93 8.22
CA VAL A 356 -15.07 19.39 8.05
C VAL A 356 -15.65 19.94 6.75
N ASP A 357 -15.49 19.19 5.66
CA ASP A 357 -15.98 19.55 4.33
C ASP A 357 -16.95 18.51 3.74
N GLY A 358 -17.16 17.38 4.44
CA GLY A 358 -18.08 16.32 4.03
C GLY A 358 -17.62 15.54 2.80
N VAL A 359 -16.35 15.71 2.41
CA VAL A 359 -15.73 15.09 1.25
C VAL A 359 -14.74 14.02 1.70
N ALA A 360 -14.95 12.78 1.25
CA ALA A 360 -13.99 11.70 1.47
C ALA A 360 -12.86 11.81 0.44
N GLY A 361 -11.99 12.80 0.65
CA GLY A 361 -10.72 12.97 -0.05
C GLY A 361 -9.61 12.09 0.54
N PRO A 362 -8.39 12.13 -0.03
CA PRO A 362 -7.29 11.25 0.36
C PRO A 362 -7.00 11.26 1.86
N ARG A 363 -6.91 12.43 2.48
CA ARG A 363 -6.67 12.54 3.93
C ARG A 363 -7.75 11.86 4.77
N THR A 364 -9.01 11.99 4.38
CA THR A 364 -10.14 11.38 5.10
C THR A 364 -10.15 9.87 4.92
N LEU A 365 -9.88 9.38 3.71
CA LEU A 365 -9.83 7.96 3.40
C LEU A 365 -8.62 7.27 4.04
N ASP A 366 -7.46 7.92 4.07
CA ASP A 366 -6.25 7.42 4.74
C ASP A 366 -6.45 7.33 6.25
N ALA A 367 -7.01 8.38 6.87
CA ALA A 367 -7.33 8.37 8.30
C ALA A 367 -8.30 7.22 8.64
N LEU A 368 -9.32 7.03 7.80
CA LEU A 368 -10.30 5.98 7.95
C LEU A 368 -9.69 4.57 7.76
N ALA A 369 -8.78 4.39 6.80
CA ALA A 369 -8.05 3.14 6.61
C ALA A 369 -7.11 2.81 7.78
N ASN A 370 -6.41 3.82 8.32
CA ASN A 370 -5.53 3.64 9.47
C ASN A 370 -6.31 3.21 10.70
N GLU A 371 -7.45 3.85 10.97
CA GLU A 371 -8.28 3.51 12.13
C GLU A 371 -8.87 2.11 11.99
N LEU A 372 -9.21 1.70 10.77
CA LEU A 372 -9.65 0.34 10.47
C LEU A 372 -8.54 -0.69 10.69
N ALA A 373 -7.32 -0.37 10.28
CA ALA A 373 -6.15 -1.22 10.47
C ALA A 373 -5.84 -1.36 11.97
N SER A 374 -5.84 -0.28 12.73
CA SER A 374 -5.64 -0.29 14.17
C SER A 374 -6.74 -1.04 14.91
N ALA A 375 -8.01 -0.84 14.55
CA ALA A 375 -9.14 -1.58 15.13
C ALA A 375 -9.03 -3.10 14.85
N ARG A 376 -8.60 -3.48 13.65
CA ARG A 376 -8.39 -4.88 13.25
C ARG A 376 -7.13 -5.49 13.87
N GLU A 377 -6.07 -4.72 14.07
CA GLU A 377 -4.86 -5.14 14.75
C GLU A 377 -5.15 -5.44 16.23
N VAL A 378 -5.90 -4.56 16.89
CA VAL A 378 -6.37 -4.79 18.27
C VAL A 378 -7.24 -6.04 18.35
N SER A 379 -8.13 -6.25 17.39
CA SER A 379 -9.04 -7.42 17.35
C SER A 379 -8.32 -8.76 17.08
N ARG A 380 -7.12 -8.74 16.48
CA ARG A 380 -6.30 -9.95 16.23
C ARG A 380 -5.26 -10.20 17.32
N MET A 381 -5.10 -9.27 18.24
CA MET A 381 -4.11 -9.35 19.30
C MET A 381 -4.59 -10.35 20.36
N SER A 382 -3.73 -11.31 20.73
CA SER A 382 -4.03 -12.22 21.84
C SER A 382 -4.34 -11.44 23.11
N LEU A 383 -5.32 -11.89 23.89
CA LEU A 383 -5.66 -11.30 25.18
C LEU A 383 -4.48 -11.25 26.17
N SER A 384 -3.45 -12.08 25.93
CA SER A 384 -2.21 -12.12 26.71
C SER A 384 -1.14 -11.11 26.29
N ASP A 385 -1.33 -10.38 25.18
CA ASP A 385 -0.42 -9.32 24.76
C ASP A 385 -0.59 -8.11 25.69
N ILE A 386 0.52 -7.54 26.16
CA ILE A 386 0.55 -6.38 27.07
C ILE A 386 -0.13 -5.13 26.49
N ARG A 387 -0.26 -5.05 25.17
CA ARG A 387 -0.92 -3.93 24.48
C ARG A 387 -2.43 -4.11 24.36
N HIS A 388 -2.97 -5.30 24.65
CA HIS A 388 -4.40 -5.56 24.53
C HIS A 388 -5.16 -4.87 25.68
N PRO A 389 -6.26 -4.13 25.43
CA PRO A 389 -6.98 -3.38 26.46
C PRO A 389 -7.53 -4.28 27.60
N GLY A 390 -7.80 -5.54 27.30
CA GLY A 390 -8.24 -6.55 28.27
C GLY A 390 -7.14 -7.24 29.08
N VAL A 391 -5.86 -6.94 28.85
CA VAL A 391 -4.74 -7.71 29.44
C VAL A 391 -4.73 -7.66 30.97
N SER A 392 -5.20 -6.56 31.57
CA SER A 392 -5.29 -6.43 33.03
C SER A 392 -6.31 -7.42 33.63
N LEU A 393 -7.49 -7.53 33.03
CA LEU A 393 -8.51 -8.49 33.49
C LEU A 393 -8.07 -9.93 33.21
N TYR A 394 -7.41 -10.16 32.08
CA TYR A 394 -6.83 -11.47 31.75
C TYR A 394 -5.81 -11.92 32.80
N THR A 395 -4.87 -11.04 33.16
CA THR A 395 -3.81 -11.39 34.12
C THR A 395 -4.39 -11.71 35.49
N GLN A 396 -5.36 -10.92 35.95
CA GLN A 396 -6.05 -11.17 37.23
C GLN A 396 -6.88 -12.47 37.20
N ALA A 397 -7.56 -12.75 36.10
CA ALA A 397 -8.27 -14.02 35.92
C ALA A 397 -7.30 -15.21 35.92
N LEU A 398 -6.16 -15.09 35.23
CA LEU A 398 -5.15 -16.12 35.14
C LEU A 398 -4.53 -16.44 36.51
N ASP A 399 -4.25 -15.41 37.32
CA ASP A 399 -3.76 -15.60 38.68
C ASP A 399 -4.78 -16.33 39.57
N GLY A 400 -6.08 -16.03 39.42
CA GLY A 400 -7.14 -16.78 40.10
C GLY A 400 -7.26 -18.24 39.64
N VAL A 401 -7.17 -18.49 38.33
CA VAL A 401 -7.20 -19.85 37.77
C VAL A 401 -5.96 -20.66 38.20
N ARG A 402 -4.78 -20.04 38.25
CA ARG A 402 -3.56 -20.65 38.80
C ARG A 402 -3.76 -21.12 40.24
N GLY A 403 -4.38 -20.30 41.09
CA GLY A 403 -4.71 -20.70 42.46
C GLY A 403 -5.64 -21.91 42.54
N ILE A 404 -6.57 -22.06 41.61
CA ILE A 404 -7.45 -23.24 41.51
C ILE A 404 -6.68 -24.47 41.04
N ASP A 405 -5.81 -24.32 40.03
CA ASP A 405 -4.96 -25.40 39.54
C ASP A 405 -4.07 -25.94 40.66
N GLU A 406 -3.41 -25.04 41.41
CA GLU A 406 -2.56 -25.39 42.55
C GLU A 406 -3.34 -26.15 43.64
N GLN A 407 -4.55 -25.69 44.00
CA GLN A 407 -5.41 -26.37 44.96
C GLN A 407 -5.82 -27.78 44.51
N ARG A 408 -5.91 -28.01 43.20
CA ARG A 408 -6.24 -29.30 42.58
C ARG A 408 -5.00 -30.13 42.23
N GLY A 409 -3.80 -29.67 42.57
CA GLY A 409 -2.54 -30.36 42.26
C GLY A 409 -2.25 -30.42 40.75
N ARG A 410 -2.76 -29.47 39.97
CA ARG A 410 -2.52 -29.34 38.53
C ARG A 410 -1.52 -28.23 38.24
N THR A 411 -0.82 -28.35 37.12
CA THR A 411 -0.04 -27.26 36.53
C THR A 411 -0.90 -26.47 35.56
N THR A 412 -0.80 -25.15 35.60
CA THR A 412 -1.47 -24.27 34.64
C THR A 412 -1.03 -24.59 33.22
N ASP A 413 -2.02 -24.82 32.34
CA ASP A 413 -1.83 -25.25 30.97
C ASP A 413 -2.62 -24.34 29.99
N GLN A 414 -2.70 -24.72 28.72
CA GLN A 414 -3.44 -23.95 27.71
C GLN A 414 -4.93 -23.83 28.03
N ALA A 415 -5.55 -24.86 28.62
CA ALA A 415 -6.95 -24.82 29.00
C ALA A 415 -7.17 -23.82 30.14
N SER A 416 -6.22 -23.72 31.08
CA SER A 416 -6.21 -22.68 32.12
C SER A 416 -6.14 -21.28 31.53
N CYS A 417 -5.26 -21.05 30.53
CA CYS A 417 -5.16 -19.78 29.83
C CYS A 417 -6.46 -19.41 29.10
N ASN A 418 -7.06 -20.37 28.37
CA ASN A 418 -8.32 -20.18 27.65
C ASN A 418 -9.48 -19.85 28.61
N LEU A 419 -9.58 -20.56 29.74
CA LEU A 419 -10.57 -20.28 30.78
C LEU A 419 -10.39 -18.87 31.38
N ALA A 420 -9.15 -18.46 31.66
CA ALA A 420 -8.84 -17.11 32.13
C ALA A 420 -9.22 -16.04 31.10
N GLY A 421 -8.98 -16.28 29.82
CA GLY A 421 -9.41 -15.40 28.73
C GLY A 421 -10.92 -15.22 28.69
N SER A 422 -11.67 -16.32 28.78
CA SER A 422 -13.13 -16.29 28.80
C SER A 422 -13.68 -15.57 30.04
N LEU A 423 -13.06 -15.76 31.21
CA LEU A 423 -13.43 -15.06 32.44
C LEU A 423 -13.20 -13.54 32.33
N ALA A 424 -12.13 -13.11 31.66
CA ALA A 424 -11.87 -11.70 31.42
C ALA A 424 -12.93 -11.06 30.49
N VAL A 425 -13.38 -11.79 29.46
CA VAL A 425 -14.48 -11.34 28.56
C VAL A 425 -15.79 -11.22 29.34
N ALA A 426 -16.13 -12.23 30.15
CA ALA A 426 -17.34 -12.21 30.97
C ALA A 426 -17.30 -11.07 31.99
N ALA A 427 -16.17 -10.88 32.68
CA ALA A 427 -15.97 -9.78 33.62
C ALA A 427 -16.08 -8.42 32.92
N CYS A 428 -15.48 -8.28 31.74
CA CYS A 428 -15.64 -7.11 30.90
C CYS A 428 -17.11 -6.85 30.66
N SER A 429 -17.87 -7.83 30.16
CA SER A 429 -19.29 -7.74 29.82
C SER A 429 -20.20 -7.33 30.99
N GLU A 430 -19.83 -7.68 32.23
CA GLU A 430 -20.49 -7.28 33.48
C GLU A 430 -20.00 -5.92 34.04
N ARG A 431 -19.23 -5.16 33.25
CA ARG A 431 -18.65 -3.84 33.60
C ARG A 431 -17.70 -3.91 34.79
N MET A 432 -17.04 -5.05 34.99
CA MET A 432 -16.00 -5.16 36.01
C MET A 432 -14.72 -4.46 35.52
N HIS A 433 -14.07 -3.74 36.42
CA HIS A 433 -12.80 -3.06 36.14
C HIS A 433 -11.60 -3.80 36.72
N ARG A 434 -11.85 -4.79 37.60
CA ARG A 434 -10.85 -5.72 38.11
C ARG A 434 -11.50 -7.05 38.52
N ILE A 435 -10.69 -8.08 38.66
CA ILE A 435 -11.07 -9.39 39.21
C ILE A 435 -10.24 -9.58 40.49
N ASP A 436 -10.92 -9.61 41.63
CA ASP A 436 -10.30 -9.80 42.94
C ASP A 436 -10.20 -11.30 43.29
N HIS A 437 -11.15 -12.12 42.83
CA HIS A 437 -11.16 -13.57 43.04
C HIS A 437 -11.69 -14.34 41.81
N VAL A 438 -11.18 -15.56 41.62
CA VAL A 438 -11.79 -16.57 40.74
C VAL A 438 -12.19 -17.77 41.57
N VAL A 439 -13.43 -18.24 41.42
CA VAL A 439 -13.95 -19.41 42.13
C VAL A 439 -14.71 -20.34 41.20
N MET A 440 -14.81 -21.62 41.53
CA MET A 440 -15.60 -22.60 40.79
C MET A 440 -16.86 -22.99 41.57
N SER A 441 -17.90 -23.42 40.85
CA SER A 441 -19.02 -24.14 41.45
C SER A 441 -18.56 -25.49 42.02
N ASP A 442 -19.35 -26.05 42.94
CA ASP A 442 -19.05 -27.33 43.59
C ASP A 442 -18.91 -28.49 42.59
N ASP A 443 -19.70 -28.45 41.51
CA ASP A 443 -19.64 -29.41 40.40
C ASP A 443 -18.54 -29.12 39.37
N GLY A 444 -17.85 -27.99 39.49
CA GLY A 444 -16.81 -27.54 38.56
C GLY A 444 -17.32 -27.14 37.18
N ALA A 445 -18.63 -27.09 36.94
CA ALA A 445 -19.20 -26.75 35.63
C ALA A 445 -19.08 -25.25 35.32
N ARG A 446 -19.02 -24.39 36.33
CA ARG A 446 -18.91 -22.93 36.16
C ARG A 446 -17.71 -22.36 36.91
N ALA A 447 -17.07 -21.38 36.30
CA ALA A 447 -16.10 -20.51 36.94
C ALA A 447 -16.69 -19.11 37.07
N TYR A 448 -16.34 -18.41 38.14
CA TYR A 448 -16.85 -17.08 38.46
C TYR A 448 -15.67 -16.13 38.67
N ALA A 449 -15.69 -15.00 37.96
CA ALA A 449 -14.85 -13.85 38.25
C ALA A 449 -15.60 -12.95 39.23
N VAL A 450 -14.95 -12.52 40.32
CA VAL A 450 -15.59 -11.73 41.38
C VAL A 450 -14.81 -10.45 41.63
N GLN A 451 -15.52 -9.33 41.70
CA GLN A 451 -15.02 -8.02 42.10
C GLN A 451 -15.62 -7.64 43.45
N GLY A 452 -14.76 -7.31 44.41
CA GLY A 452 -15.08 -7.06 45.80
C GLY A 452 -14.92 -8.29 46.68
N ASN A 453 -15.22 -8.12 47.97
CA ASN A 453 -15.16 -9.19 48.95
C ASN A 453 -16.18 -10.30 48.62
N ILE A 454 -15.72 -11.56 48.52
CA ILE A 454 -16.55 -12.71 48.15
C ILE A 454 -17.76 -12.93 49.08
N ASN A 455 -17.65 -12.54 50.35
CA ASN A 455 -18.71 -12.66 51.34
C ASN A 455 -19.66 -11.46 51.35
N SER A 456 -19.40 -10.42 50.55
CA SER A 456 -20.28 -9.26 50.44
C SER A 456 -21.51 -9.58 49.60
N PRO A 457 -22.71 -9.09 49.97
CA PRO A 457 -23.88 -9.10 49.10
C PRO A 457 -23.74 -8.10 47.93
N PHE A 458 -22.81 -7.14 48.01
CA PHE A 458 -22.58 -6.11 46.98
C PHE A 458 -21.46 -6.47 45.99
N LYS A 459 -20.99 -7.72 46.00
CA LYS A 459 -19.98 -8.16 45.02
C LYS A 459 -20.57 -8.17 43.61
N VAL A 460 -19.75 -7.79 42.64
CA VAL A 460 -20.07 -7.98 41.22
C VAL A 460 -19.42 -9.29 40.79
N HIS A 461 -20.14 -10.10 40.01
CA HIS A 461 -19.59 -11.34 39.51
C HIS A 461 -20.02 -11.59 38.07
N ALA A 462 -19.11 -12.17 37.31
CA ALA A 462 -19.38 -12.74 36.01
C ALA A 462 -19.11 -14.24 36.08
N ASN A 463 -19.70 -15.01 35.18
CA ASN A 463 -19.52 -16.45 35.15
C ASN A 463 -19.26 -16.96 33.73
N VAL A 464 -18.62 -18.11 33.64
CA VAL A 464 -18.31 -18.81 32.40
C VAL A 464 -18.60 -20.29 32.59
N ASP A 465 -19.18 -20.94 31.58
CA ASP A 465 -19.22 -22.40 31.50
C ASP A 465 -17.79 -22.92 31.26
N VAL A 466 -17.28 -23.77 32.15
CA VAL A 466 -15.88 -24.20 32.11
C VAL A 466 -15.57 -24.96 30.82
N ALA A 467 -16.48 -25.79 30.33
CA ALA A 467 -16.26 -26.57 29.12
C ALA A 467 -16.21 -25.68 27.87
N GLN A 468 -17.01 -24.62 27.81
CA GLN A 468 -16.89 -23.60 26.76
C GLN A 468 -15.61 -22.77 26.92
N GLY A 469 -15.32 -22.34 28.14
CA GLY A 469 -14.21 -21.45 28.44
C GLY A 469 -12.85 -22.06 28.08
N VAL A 470 -12.61 -23.32 28.43
CA VAL A 470 -11.34 -24.00 28.11
C VAL A 470 -11.13 -24.24 26.61
N ASN A 471 -12.21 -24.25 25.82
CA ASN A 471 -12.18 -24.48 24.38
C ASN A 471 -12.20 -23.18 23.55
N THR A 472 -12.26 -22.01 24.21
CA THR A 472 -12.21 -20.70 23.54
C THR A 472 -10.77 -20.20 23.54
N SER A 473 -10.16 -20.02 22.37
CA SER A 473 -8.75 -19.59 22.31
C SER A 473 -8.55 -18.18 22.86
N LEU A 474 -7.31 -17.82 23.17
CA LEU A 474 -6.97 -16.45 23.58
C LEU A 474 -7.19 -15.43 22.47
N GLU A 475 -7.06 -15.80 21.19
CA GLU A 475 -7.42 -14.90 20.09
C GLU A 475 -8.93 -14.68 20.03
N GLN A 476 -9.72 -15.75 20.14
CA GLN A 476 -11.19 -15.65 20.16
C GLN A 476 -11.69 -14.84 21.37
N SER A 477 -11.04 -15.02 22.52
CA SER A 477 -11.32 -14.22 23.72
C SER A 477 -10.92 -12.76 23.52
N GLY A 478 -9.81 -12.49 22.83
CA GLY A 478 -9.36 -11.15 22.44
C GLY A 478 -10.41 -10.40 21.64
N GLU A 479 -10.87 -11.01 20.55
CA GLU A 479 -11.91 -10.46 19.70
C GLU A 479 -13.22 -10.22 20.47
N ALA A 480 -13.65 -11.20 21.28
CA ALA A 480 -14.87 -11.09 22.08
C ALA A 480 -14.78 -9.98 23.14
N PHE A 481 -13.59 -9.73 23.70
CA PHE A 481 -13.38 -8.65 24.67
C PHE A 481 -13.58 -7.26 24.03
N VAL A 482 -13.04 -7.06 22.83
CA VAL A 482 -13.21 -5.82 22.07
C VAL A 482 -14.70 -5.59 21.77
N GLN A 483 -15.41 -6.62 21.31
CA GLN A 483 -16.86 -6.55 21.06
C GLN A 483 -17.67 -6.23 22.32
N ALA A 484 -17.35 -6.86 23.45
CA ALA A 484 -18.02 -6.59 24.73
C ALA A 484 -17.84 -5.13 25.18
N THR A 485 -16.63 -4.59 25.01
CA THR A 485 -16.31 -3.19 25.32
C THR A 485 -17.13 -2.22 24.45
N GLN A 486 -17.28 -2.53 23.16
CA GLN A 486 -18.08 -1.73 22.23
C GLN A 486 -19.57 -1.75 22.59
N GLN A 487 -20.13 -2.90 22.95
CA GLN A 487 -21.55 -3.03 23.34
C GLN A 487 -21.88 -2.24 24.62
N GLN A 488 -20.95 -2.15 25.56
CA GLN A 488 -21.16 -1.39 26.79
C GLN A 488 -21.21 0.11 26.56
N ALA A 489 -20.41 0.59 25.62
CA ALA A 489 -20.40 2.00 25.26
C ALA A 489 -21.73 2.44 24.60
N GLN A 490 -22.47 1.53 23.95
CA GLN A 490 -23.79 1.79 23.36
C GLN A 490 -24.92 1.97 24.40
N GLN A 491 -24.74 1.56 25.66
CA GLN A 491 -25.78 1.57 26.69
C GLN A 491 -25.68 2.74 27.68
N GLN A 492 -24.76 3.70 27.48
CA GLN A 492 -24.66 4.88 28.34
C GLN A 492 -25.72 5.94 27.97
N PRO A 493 -26.59 6.37 28.89
CA PRO A 493 -27.47 7.53 28.65
C PRO A 493 -26.64 8.82 28.68
N VAL A 494 -26.79 9.65 27.65
CA VAL A 494 -26.19 10.99 27.59
C VAL A 494 -26.82 11.88 28.69
N GLN A 495 -26.09 12.10 29.78
CA GLN A 495 -26.44 13.11 30.80
C GLN A 495 -25.55 14.36 30.67
N GLN A 496 -26.19 15.43 30.16
CA GLN A 496 -25.98 16.87 30.38
C GLN A 496 -24.57 17.50 30.36
N GLN A 497 -24.41 18.45 29.44
CA GLN A 497 -23.77 19.75 29.73
C GLN A 497 -24.78 20.88 29.51
N THR A 498 -25.50 21.24 30.57
CA THR A 498 -26.01 22.60 30.76
C THR A 498 -25.07 23.30 31.72
N GLN A 499 -24.25 24.25 31.24
CA GLN A 499 -23.59 25.23 32.09
C GLN A 499 -23.58 26.61 31.41
N ASP A 500 -24.36 27.49 32.02
CA ASP A 500 -24.01 28.85 32.45
C ASP A 500 -23.49 29.85 31.42
N THR A 501 -24.40 30.71 30.96
CA THR A 501 -24.09 32.02 30.37
C THR A 501 -24.11 33.09 31.47
N PRO A 502 -23.01 33.83 31.76
CA PRO A 502 -23.05 34.96 32.68
C PRO A 502 -23.62 36.23 32.01
N GLY A 503 -24.43 36.95 32.79
CA GLY A 503 -25.30 38.07 32.42
C GLY A 503 -24.72 39.21 31.56
N LEU A 504 -25.56 39.68 30.64
CA LEU A 504 -25.51 41.04 30.09
C LEU A 504 -26.31 42.00 30.99
N GLN A 505 -25.65 43.04 31.49
CA GLN A 505 -26.30 44.20 32.11
C GLN A 505 -26.96 45.10 31.04
N PRO A 506 -28.01 45.87 31.40
CA PRO A 506 -28.82 46.61 30.45
C PRO A 506 -28.30 48.04 30.21
N SER A 507 -28.13 48.41 28.95
CA SER A 507 -27.93 49.80 28.53
C SER A 507 -29.27 50.50 28.37
N ARG A 508 -29.51 51.51 29.23
CA ARG A 508 -30.59 52.51 29.11
C ARG A 508 -30.31 53.51 27.98
N HIS A 509 -31.39 54.18 27.58
CA HIS A 509 -31.54 55.41 26.79
C HIS A 509 -31.94 55.14 25.33
N ARG A 510 -32.98 55.76 24.77
CA ARG A 510 -33.92 56.79 25.25
C ARG A 510 -35.15 56.75 24.34
#